data_AF-A0A6M6JK43-F1
#
_entry.id   AF-A0A6M6JK43-F1
#
_cell.length_a   1.000
_cell.length_b   1.000
_cell.length_c   1.000
_cell.angle_alpha   90.00
_cell.angle_beta   90.00
_cell.angle_gamma   90.00
#
_symmetry.space_group_name_H-M   'P 1'
#
loop_
_entity.id
_entity.type
_entity.pdbx_description
1 polymer ?
#
loop_
_entity_poly.entity_id
_entity_poly.type
_entity_poly.pdbx_seq_one_letter_code
_entity_poly.pdbx_strand_id
1 'polypeptide(L)'
;MRTTAPLRLGATDAAALRAWAETGSAGSSGARRARIVLLSAEGHGPAAIAAELGCSPGTVLTWRERYRSDGLPGLRDAPRAGRPVTVDPVAVVERTLRRPPPGTRRWSSRLLADHLGISNVAVAKVWRCWGLAPLDDGHVRLATRPPLDAVPAAFAALHADAAVAVLALLADDRADDDRADDDGADDAGIDDGPAPAPTPLRSRPRLGARFGGLDLGASADPPAGVLARLDAVPSARLRLLVSGATAPVEHWAALRGVPVHATAGGVEWARFVRVAAVLAGATADGAASVADLRRAVLDHVPGAPLRWSHGAGK
;
A
#
# COMPACT_ATOMS: atom_id res chain seq x y z
N MET A 1 -6.09 -45.35 19.56
CA MET A 1 -6.53 -44.05 20.16
C MET A 1 -5.34 -43.10 20.15
N ARG A 2 -5.38 -42.00 19.38
CA ARG A 2 -4.31 -40.97 19.41
C ARG A 2 -4.55 -40.05 20.61
N THR A 3 -3.82 -40.25 21.70
CA THR A 3 -3.85 -39.36 22.86
C THR A 3 -3.17 -38.04 22.47
N THR A 4 -3.91 -36.93 22.49
CA THR A 4 -3.35 -35.59 22.24
C THR A 4 -2.94 -34.98 23.58
N ALA A 5 -1.68 -34.56 23.72
CA ALA A 5 -1.19 -33.97 24.98
C ALA A 5 -1.97 -32.69 25.36
N PRO A 6 -2.20 -32.43 26.67
CA PRO A 6 -2.88 -31.23 27.12
C PRO A 6 -2.13 -29.95 26.71
N LEU A 7 -2.86 -28.88 26.39
CA LEU A 7 -2.25 -27.57 26.15
C LEU A 7 -1.79 -26.95 27.48
N ARG A 8 -0.61 -26.33 27.49
CA ARG A 8 -0.18 -25.52 28.64
C ARG A 8 -0.63 -24.08 28.43
N LEU A 9 -1.28 -23.50 29.45
CA LEU A 9 -1.73 -22.12 29.45
C LEU A 9 -0.90 -21.31 30.45
N GLY A 10 -0.50 -20.09 30.06
CA GLY A 10 -0.03 -19.10 31.02
C GLY A 10 -1.19 -18.58 31.88
N ALA A 11 -0.91 -18.11 33.10
CA ALA A 11 -1.95 -17.61 34.01
C ALA A 11 -2.75 -16.43 33.42
N THR A 12 -2.07 -15.51 32.74
CA THR A 12 -2.67 -14.36 32.04
C THR A 12 -3.60 -14.81 30.90
N ASP A 13 -3.17 -15.81 30.12
CA ASP A 13 -3.95 -16.36 29.03
C ASP A 13 -5.20 -17.07 29.53
N ALA A 14 -5.07 -17.87 30.60
CA ALA A 14 -6.19 -18.56 31.20
C ALA A 14 -7.27 -17.57 31.71
N ALA A 15 -6.86 -16.45 32.31
CA ALA A 15 -7.79 -15.40 32.74
C ALA A 15 -8.52 -14.75 31.56
N ALA A 16 -7.78 -14.39 30.50
CA ALA A 16 -8.36 -13.79 29.30
C ALA A 16 -9.33 -14.75 28.57
N LEU A 17 -8.97 -16.03 28.45
CA LEU A 17 -9.81 -17.04 27.82
C LEU A 17 -11.12 -17.27 28.57
N ARG A 18 -11.09 -17.28 29.91
CA ARG A 18 -12.32 -17.36 30.72
C ARG A 18 -13.22 -16.15 30.49
N ALA A 19 -12.65 -14.95 30.53
CA ALA A 19 -13.40 -13.73 30.23
C ALA A 19 -14.03 -13.77 28.84
N TRP A 20 -13.33 -14.27 27.81
CA TRP A 20 -13.88 -14.41 26.46
C TRP A 20 -15.00 -15.45 26.37
N ALA A 21 -14.91 -16.54 27.15
CA ALA A 21 -15.92 -17.59 27.20
C ALA A 21 -17.20 -17.15 27.93
N GLU A 22 -17.07 -16.22 28.89
CA GLU A 22 -18.15 -15.65 29.71
C GLU A 22 -18.84 -14.45 29.04
N THR A 23 -18.07 -13.52 28.46
CA THR A 23 -18.60 -12.28 27.87
C THR A 23 -19.21 -12.46 26.48
N GLY A 24 -18.86 -13.54 25.77
CA GLY A 24 -19.42 -13.83 24.46
C GLY A 24 -20.76 -14.55 24.55
N SER A 25 -21.75 -14.12 23.76
CA SER A 25 -22.96 -14.91 23.50
C SER A 25 -22.58 -16.35 23.11
N ALA A 26 -23.39 -17.34 23.50
CA ALA A 26 -23.14 -18.77 23.26
C ALA A 26 -22.84 -19.12 21.78
N GLY A 27 -23.24 -18.26 20.83
CA GLY A 27 -22.94 -18.39 19.40
C GLY A 27 -21.70 -17.64 18.88
N SER A 28 -21.00 -16.86 19.72
CA SER A 28 -19.83 -16.08 19.30
C SER A 28 -18.65 -16.98 18.94
N SER A 29 -18.08 -16.76 17.75
CA SER A 29 -16.89 -17.48 17.29
C SER A 29 -15.69 -17.30 18.22
N GLY A 30 -15.58 -16.17 18.92
CA GLY A 30 -14.52 -15.91 19.91
C GLY A 30 -14.68 -16.74 21.17
N ALA A 31 -15.91 -16.80 21.72
CA ALA A 31 -16.21 -17.62 22.90
C ALA A 31 -15.99 -19.11 22.64
N ARG A 32 -16.39 -19.60 21.46
CA ARG A 32 -16.14 -21.00 21.06
C ARG A 32 -14.65 -21.34 21.02
N ARG A 33 -13.82 -20.47 20.44
CA ARG A 33 -12.36 -20.66 20.40
C ARG A 33 -11.73 -20.68 21.77
N ALA A 34 -12.18 -19.79 22.65
CA ALA A 34 -11.72 -19.77 24.03
C ALA A 34 -12.04 -21.07 24.77
N ARG A 35 -13.27 -21.58 24.63
CA ARG A 35 -13.69 -22.88 25.20
C ARG A 35 -12.88 -24.05 24.65
N ILE A 36 -12.58 -24.06 23.35
CA ILE A 36 -11.71 -25.08 22.73
C ILE A 36 -10.35 -25.14 23.45
N VAL A 37 -9.72 -23.99 23.71
CA VAL A 37 -8.39 -23.92 24.32
C VAL A 37 -8.42 -24.27 25.81
N LEU A 38 -9.44 -23.84 26.55
CA LEU A 38 -9.64 -24.18 27.97
C LEU A 38 -9.82 -25.70 28.16
N LEU A 39 -10.78 -26.32 27.47
CA LEU A 39 -11.01 -27.78 27.54
C LEU A 39 -9.77 -28.56 27.06
N SER A 40 -9.04 -28.02 26.09
CA SER A 40 -7.80 -28.60 25.60
C SER A 40 -6.66 -28.58 26.64
N ALA A 41 -6.67 -27.61 27.55
CA ALA A 41 -5.72 -27.50 28.65
C ALA A 41 -6.10 -28.40 29.83
N GLU A 42 -7.39 -28.61 30.04
CA GLU A 42 -7.95 -29.58 31.00
C GLU A 42 -7.73 -31.04 30.59
N GLY A 43 -7.24 -31.27 29.36
CA GLY A 43 -6.87 -32.60 28.87
C GLY A 43 -7.95 -33.30 28.06
N HIS A 44 -9.04 -32.62 27.72
CA HIS A 44 -10.07 -33.19 26.86
C HIS A 44 -9.53 -33.44 25.44
N GLY A 45 -9.91 -34.60 24.89
CA GLY A 45 -9.55 -35.00 23.54
C GLY A 45 -10.31 -34.19 22.47
N PRO A 46 -9.74 -34.00 21.26
CA PRO A 46 -10.39 -33.21 20.20
C PRO A 46 -11.79 -33.67 19.81
N ALA A 47 -12.07 -34.98 19.87
CA ALA A 47 -13.39 -35.54 19.57
C ALA A 47 -14.45 -35.19 20.64
N ALA A 48 -14.07 -35.19 21.92
CA ALA A 48 -14.96 -34.83 23.01
C ALA A 48 -15.31 -33.33 22.96
N ILE A 49 -14.28 -32.49 22.79
CA ILE A 49 -14.45 -31.03 22.63
C ILE A 49 -15.33 -30.69 21.42
N ALA A 50 -15.13 -31.41 20.31
CA ALA A 50 -15.91 -31.21 19.10
C ALA A 50 -17.40 -31.51 19.31
N ALA A 51 -17.72 -32.61 20.01
CA ALA A 51 -19.08 -32.99 20.35
C ALA A 51 -19.75 -31.97 21.28
N GLU A 52 -19.03 -31.51 22.31
CA GLU A 52 -19.54 -30.54 23.29
C GLU A 52 -19.83 -29.17 22.66
N LEU A 53 -18.96 -28.70 21.76
CA LEU A 53 -19.06 -27.35 21.18
C LEU A 53 -19.76 -27.30 19.82
N GLY A 54 -20.28 -28.42 19.33
CA GLY A 54 -20.98 -28.51 18.04
C GLY A 54 -20.10 -28.12 16.85
N CYS A 55 -18.87 -28.62 16.80
CA CYS A 55 -17.93 -28.34 15.70
C CYS A 55 -17.18 -29.62 15.26
N SER A 56 -16.31 -29.51 14.25
CA SER A 56 -15.53 -30.65 13.77
C SER A 56 -14.25 -30.86 14.60
N PRO A 57 -13.75 -32.10 14.78
CA PRO A 57 -12.45 -32.35 15.41
C PRO A 57 -11.29 -31.62 14.71
N GLY A 58 -11.37 -31.42 13.40
CA GLY A 58 -10.38 -30.65 12.64
C GLY A 58 -10.36 -29.17 13.03
N THR A 59 -11.53 -28.58 13.30
CA THR A 59 -11.66 -27.23 13.85
C THR A 59 -10.97 -27.11 15.21
N VAL A 60 -11.16 -28.11 16.09
CA VAL A 60 -10.48 -28.16 17.40
C VAL A 60 -8.96 -28.20 17.22
N LEU A 61 -8.44 -29.10 16.38
CA LEU A 61 -7.01 -29.18 16.10
C LEU A 61 -6.42 -27.88 15.55
N THR A 62 -7.16 -27.21 14.65
CA THR A 62 -6.72 -25.94 14.04
C THR A 62 -6.53 -24.86 15.10
N TRP A 63 -7.50 -24.67 15.99
CA TRP A 63 -7.41 -23.65 17.03
C TRP A 63 -6.40 -23.98 18.12
N ARG A 64 -6.24 -25.27 18.43
CA ARG A 64 -5.16 -25.73 19.31
C ARG A 64 -3.78 -25.41 18.75
N GLU A 65 -3.58 -25.63 17.44
CA GLU A 65 -2.32 -25.31 16.78
C GLU A 65 -2.06 -23.80 16.79
N ARG A 66 -3.06 -23.01 16.38
CA ARG A 66 -2.94 -21.54 16.36
C ARG A 66 -2.63 -20.94 17.73
N TYR A 67 -3.26 -21.47 18.79
CA TYR A 67 -2.93 -21.04 20.15
C TYR A 67 -1.49 -21.43 20.53
N ARG A 68 -1.02 -22.62 20.14
CA ARG A 68 0.35 -23.05 20.41
C ARG A 68 1.38 -22.18 19.69
N SER A 69 1.10 -21.77 18.46
CA SER A 69 2.00 -20.93 17.66
C SER A 69 2.02 -19.47 18.14
N ASP A 70 0.83 -18.88 18.33
CA ASP A 70 0.69 -17.42 18.42
C ASP A 70 0.01 -16.95 19.72
N GLY A 71 -0.32 -17.86 20.65
CA GLY A 71 -1.04 -17.54 21.89
C GLY A 71 -2.42 -16.95 21.65
N LEU A 72 -2.85 -16.02 22.52
CA LEU A 72 -4.12 -15.29 22.38
C LEU A 72 -4.31 -14.58 21.03
N PRO A 73 -3.29 -13.90 20.44
CA PRO A 73 -3.38 -13.34 19.09
C PRO A 73 -3.85 -14.35 18.03
N GLY A 74 -3.40 -15.60 18.10
CA GLY A 74 -3.76 -16.66 17.15
C GLY A 74 -5.23 -17.06 17.14
N LEU A 75 -5.99 -16.66 18.17
CA LEU A 75 -7.42 -16.95 18.30
C LEU A 75 -8.33 -15.85 17.72
N ARG A 76 -7.76 -14.69 17.37
CA ARG A 76 -8.51 -13.61 16.72
C ARG A 76 -8.87 -13.96 15.28
N ASP A 77 -9.93 -13.33 14.76
CA ASP A 77 -10.25 -13.46 13.33
C ASP A 77 -9.11 -12.91 12.49
N ALA A 78 -8.46 -13.76 11.71
CA ALA A 78 -7.64 -13.31 10.61
C ALA A 78 -8.54 -12.55 9.62
N PRO A 79 -8.08 -11.43 9.04
CA PRO A 79 -8.86 -10.71 8.04
C PRO A 79 -9.23 -11.68 6.92
N ARG A 80 -10.54 -11.93 6.77
CA ARG A 80 -11.06 -12.82 5.73
C ARG A 80 -10.80 -12.15 4.37
N ALA A 81 -9.85 -12.67 3.61
CA ALA A 81 -9.76 -12.34 2.19
C ALA A 81 -11.01 -12.90 1.52
N GLY A 82 -11.94 -12.03 1.11
CA GLY A 82 -13.12 -12.42 0.35
C GLY A 82 -12.75 -13.07 -0.98
N ARG A 83 -13.76 -13.52 -1.75
CA ARG A 83 -13.58 -14.10 -3.10
C ARG A 83 -12.55 -13.27 -3.89
N PRO A 84 -11.48 -13.90 -4.43
CA PRO A 84 -10.45 -13.20 -5.18
C PRO A 84 -11.10 -12.34 -6.27
N VAL A 85 -10.68 -11.09 -6.35
CA VAL A 85 -11.09 -10.20 -7.44
C VAL A 85 -10.52 -10.81 -8.73
N THR A 86 -11.38 -11.25 -9.64
CA THR A 86 -10.98 -11.78 -10.97
C THR A 86 -10.40 -10.69 -11.88
N VAL A 87 -10.51 -9.43 -11.48
CA VAL A 87 -9.95 -8.26 -12.15
C VAL A 87 -8.51 -8.04 -11.66
N ASP A 88 -7.55 -8.00 -12.57
CA ASP A 88 -6.20 -7.54 -12.25
C ASP A 88 -6.26 -6.04 -11.89
N PRO A 89 -6.07 -5.66 -10.61
CA PRO A 89 -6.10 -4.26 -10.22
C PRO A 89 -4.99 -3.46 -10.91
N VAL A 90 -3.88 -4.11 -11.30
CA VAL A 90 -2.78 -3.44 -11.98
C VAL A 90 -3.16 -3.03 -13.38
N ALA A 91 -3.91 -3.85 -14.12
CA ALA A 91 -4.42 -3.49 -15.45
C ALA A 91 -5.37 -2.28 -15.40
N VAL A 92 -6.23 -2.22 -14.38
CA VAL A 92 -7.13 -1.06 -14.16
C VAL A 92 -6.32 0.19 -13.88
N VAL A 93 -5.34 0.12 -12.97
CA VAL A 93 -4.45 1.24 -12.68
C VAL A 93 -3.69 1.66 -13.93
N GLU A 94 -3.08 0.71 -14.66
CA GLU A 94 -2.35 0.97 -15.92
C GLU A 94 -3.16 1.80 -16.88
N ARG A 95 -4.39 1.37 -17.11
CA ARG A 95 -5.23 2.02 -18.09
C ARG A 95 -5.73 3.37 -17.60
N THR A 96 -6.01 3.50 -16.30
CA THR A 96 -6.40 4.77 -15.66
C THR A 96 -5.30 5.83 -15.79
N LEU A 97 -4.03 5.42 -15.72
CA LEU A 97 -2.89 6.34 -15.83
C LEU A 97 -2.61 6.84 -17.25
N ARG A 98 -3.24 6.23 -18.25
CA ARG A 98 -3.14 6.66 -19.65
C ARG A 98 -4.28 7.61 -19.96
N ARG A 99 -4.09 8.51 -20.92
CA ARG A 99 -5.18 9.38 -21.38
C ARG A 99 -6.40 8.55 -21.84
N PRO A 100 -7.61 9.04 -21.56
CA PRO A 100 -8.83 8.49 -22.13
C PRO A 100 -8.84 8.61 -23.67
N PRO A 101 -9.67 7.81 -24.38
CA PRO A 101 -9.76 7.88 -25.83
C PRO A 101 -10.12 9.29 -26.35
N PRO A 102 -9.74 9.63 -27.59
CA PRO A 102 -10.11 10.90 -28.21
C PRO A 102 -11.62 11.18 -28.08
N GLY A 103 -11.99 12.43 -27.83
CA GLY A 103 -13.38 12.84 -27.61
C GLY A 103 -13.88 12.68 -26.16
N THR A 104 -13.05 12.16 -25.24
CA THR A 104 -13.37 12.13 -23.81
C THR A 104 -12.29 12.80 -22.98
N ARG A 105 -12.68 13.72 -22.11
CA ARG A 105 -11.76 14.49 -21.25
C ARG A 105 -11.31 13.72 -20.00
N ARG A 106 -12.12 12.76 -19.53
CA ARG A 106 -11.92 12.04 -18.28
C ARG A 106 -12.30 10.56 -18.38
N TRP A 107 -11.57 9.71 -17.65
CA TRP A 107 -12.05 8.37 -17.33
C TRP A 107 -13.27 8.41 -16.40
N SER A 108 -14.43 8.02 -16.91
CA SER A 108 -15.53 7.57 -16.05
C SER A 108 -15.35 6.09 -15.71
N SER A 109 -15.89 5.63 -14.57
CA SER A 109 -15.82 4.22 -14.19
C SER A 109 -16.52 3.30 -15.20
N ARG A 110 -17.52 3.83 -15.94
CA ARG A 110 -18.22 3.12 -17.03
C ARG A 110 -17.35 3.04 -18.29
N LEU A 111 -16.80 4.17 -18.73
CA LEU A 111 -15.92 4.23 -19.90
C LEU A 111 -14.71 3.29 -19.76
N LEU A 112 -14.07 3.29 -18.58
CA LEU A 112 -12.94 2.41 -18.34
C LEU A 112 -13.35 0.93 -18.23
N ALA A 113 -14.53 0.66 -17.67
CA ALA A 113 -15.08 -0.68 -17.59
C ALA A 113 -15.38 -1.27 -18.96
N ASP A 114 -16.03 -0.50 -19.83
CA ASP A 114 -16.33 -0.89 -21.22
C ASP A 114 -15.03 -1.16 -22.00
N HIS A 115 -14.02 -0.30 -21.81
CA HIS A 115 -12.72 -0.46 -22.46
C HIS A 115 -11.95 -1.70 -21.99
N LEU A 116 -12.13 -2.13 -20.74
CA LEU A 116 -11.42 -3.26 -20.14
C LEU A 116 -12.25 -4.56 -20.12
N GLY A 117 -13.52 -4.53 -20.53
CA GLY A 117 -14.42 -5.69 -20.47
C GLY A 117 -14.72 -6.15 -19.04
N ILE A 118 -14.75 -5.23 -18.06
CA ILE A 118 -15.01 -5.53 -16.64
C ILE A 118 -16.18 -4.71 -16.11
N SER A 119 -16.62 -4.94 -14.88
CA SER A 119 -17.69 -4.12 -14.29
C SER A 119 -17.20 -2.75 -13.79
N ASN A 120 -18.05 -1.72 -13.96
CA ASN A 120 -17.79 -0.38 -13.42
C ASN A 120 -17.62 -0.37 -11.89
N VAL A 121 -18.28 -1.29 -11.18
CA VAL A 121 -18.12 -1.50 -9.73
C VAL A 121 -16.72 -2.01 -9.40
N ALA A 122 -16.15 -2.90 -10.23
CA ALA A 122 -14.78 -3.38 -10.04
C ALA A 122 -13.78 -2.24 -10.25
N VAL A 123 -13.94 -1.42 -11.29
CA VAL A 123 -13.13 -0.22 -11.52
C VAL A 123 -13.20 0.73 -10.32
N ALA A 124 -14.41 1.10 -9.88
CA ALA A 124 -14.60 2.01 -8.75
C ALA A 124 -14.05 1.43 -7.43
N LYS A 125 -14.10 0.11 -7.26
CA LYS A 125 -13.47 -0.58 -6.12
C LYS A 125 -11.95 -0.47 -6.19
N VAL A 126 -11.33 -0.71 -7.35
CA VAL A 126 -9.89 -0.54 -7.52
C VAL A 126 -9.48 0.91 -7.25
N TRP A 127 -10.15 1.89 -7.84
CA TRP A 127 -9.86 3.31 -7.59
C TRP A 127 -9.92 3.67 -6.10
N ARG A 128 -10.99 3.28 -5.39
CA ARG A 128 -11.09 3.51 -3.93
C ARG A 128 -10.01 2.76 -3.15
N CYS A 129 -9.77 1.49 -3.48
CA CYS A 129 -8.75 0.68 -2.83
C CYS A 129 -7.34 1.16 -3.11
N TRP A 130 -7.10 1.99 -4.12
CA TRP A 130 -5.79 2.52 -4.50
C TRP A 130 -5.68 4.04 -4.30
N GLY A 131 -6.74 4.70 -3.83
CA GLY A 131 -6.76 6.15 -3.61
C GLY A 131 -6.66 6.98 -4.89
N LEU A 132 -7.18 6.47 -6.01
CA LEU A 132 -7.13 7.10 -7.33
C LEU A 132 -8.41 7.87 -7.66
N ALA A 133 -8.26 9.07 -8.21
CA ALA A 133 -9.35 9.84 -8.80
C ALA A 133 -8.94 10.38 -10.19
N PRO A 134 -9.56 9.94 -11.29
CA PRO A 134 -9.29 10.51 -12.61
C PRO A 134 -9.80 11.95 -12.72
N LEU A 135 -9.04 12.80 -13.40
CA LEU A 135 -9.30 14.22 -13.63
C LEU A 135 -9.73 14.50 -15.08
N ASP A 136 -10.18 15.73 -15.33
CA ASP A 136 -10.72 16.20 -16.63
C ASP A 136 -9.64 16.58 -17.65
N ASP A 137 -8.38 16.55 -17.26
CA ASP A 137 -7.18 16.75 -18.10
C ASP A 137 -6.49 15.41 -18.43
N GLY A 138 -7.12 14.27 -18.07
CA GLY A 138 -6.55 12.94 -18.24
C GLY A 138 -5.52 12.55 -17.18
N HIS A 139 -5.26 13.40 -16.17
CA HIS A 139 -4.38 13.07 -15.06
C HIS A 139 -5.11 12.31 -13.93
N VAL A 140 -4.35 11.85 -12.94
CA VAL A 140 -4.85 11.10 -11.79
C VAL A 140 -4.43 11.77 -10.50
N ARG A 141 -5.41 12.09 -9.66
CA ARG A 141 -5.25 12.63 -8.32
C ARG A 141 -5.08 11.51 -7.30
N LEU A 142 -4.13 11.69 -6.38
CA LEU A 142 -4.00 10.84 -5.20
C LEU A 142 -4.79 11.43 -4.03
N ALA A 143 -5.51 10.57 -3.32
CA ALA A 143 -6.35 10.93 -2.17
C ALA A 143 -5.53 11.25 -0.88
N THR A 144 -4.64 12.24 -0.96
CA THR A 144 -3.89 12.80 0.18
C THR A 144 -4.58 14.07 0.70
N ARG A 145 -4.06 14.67 1.79
CA ARG A 145 -4.52 15.95 2.33
C ARG A 145 -3.39 16.98 2.40
N PRO A 146 -3.48 18.09 1.65
CA PRO A 146 -4.34 18.29 0.47
C PRO A 146 -4.10 17.21 -0.61
N PRO A 147 -5.04 17.02 -1.56
CA PRO A 147 -4.85 16.08 -2.66
C PRO A 147 -3.59 16.39 -3.46
N LEU A 148 -2.89 15.35 -3.92
CA LEU A 148 -1.75 15.52 -4.81
C LEU A 148 -2.26 15.55 -6.26
N ASP A 149 -2.31 16.77 -6.80
CA ASP A 149 -2.69 17.10 -8.16
C ASP A 149 -1.45 17.31 -9.04
N ALA A 150 -0.51 16.37 -9.00
CA ALA A 150 0.70 16.41 -9.80
C ALA A 150 1.10 14.99 -10.20
N VAL A 151 1.68 14.84 -11.39
CA VAL A 151 2.23 13.56 -11.84
C VAL A 151 3.63 13.41 -11.26
N PRO A 152 3.90 12.38 -10.41
CA PRO A 152 5.25 12.04 -10.01
C PRO A 152 6.09 11.74 -11.25
N ALA A 153 7.13 12.54 -11.49
CA ALA A 153 8.15 12.28 -12.50
C ALA A 153 9.22 11.33 -11.96
N ALA A 154 9.68 11.52 -10.72
CA ALA A 154 10.71 10.71 -10.09
C ALA A 154 10.64 10.77 -8.56
N PHE A 155 11.36 9.86 -7.91
CA PHE A 155 11.55 9.87 -6.46
C PHE A 155 12.87 10.53 -6.09
N ALA A 156 12.84 11.47 -5.15
CA ALA A 156 14.03 12.16 -4.66
C ALA A 156 14.57 11.52 -3.37
N ALA A 157 13.69 11.19 -2.43
CA ALA A 157 14.10 10.58 -1.16
C ALA A 157 12.96 9.86 -0.44
N LEU A 158 13.31 8.97 0.48
CA LEU A 158 12.41 8.27 1.39
C LEU A 158 13.05 8.16 2.78
N HIS A 159 12.29 8.54 3.80
CA HIS A 159 12.49 8.15 5.20
C HIS A 159 11.28 7.37 5.66
N ALA A 160 11.45 6.22 6.32
CA ALA A 160 10.37 5.53 6.98
C ALA A 160 10.85 4.82 8.25
N ASP A 161 10.24 5.13 9.38
CA ASP A 161 10.37 4.43 10.66
C ASP A 161 8.99 4.01 11.19
N ALA A 162 8.92 3.43 12.39
CA ALA A 162 7.67 2.97 13.00
C ALA A 162 6.64 4.08 13.27
N ALA A 163 7.07 5.35 13.37
CA ALA A 163 6.23 6.49 13.69
C ALA A 163 5.99 7.43 12.51
N VAL A 164 6.97 7.57 11.61
CA VAL A 164 6.99 8.59 10.56
C VAL A 164 7.45 8.00 9.23
N ALA A 165 6.72 8.31 8.16
CA ALA A 165 7.16 8.10 6.80
C ALA A 165 7.09 9.41 5.99
N VAL A 166 8.15 9.71 5.25
CA VAL A 166 8.28 10.87 4.37
C VAL A 166 8.81 10.39 3.02
N LEU A 167 8.02 10.56 1.96
CA LEU A 167 8.45 10.34 0.58
C LEU A 167 8.52 11.68 -0.14
N ALA A 168 9.67 11.98 -0.71
CA ALA A 168 9.90 13.16 -1.54
C ALA A 168 9.80 12.80 -3.02
N LEU A 169 8.92 13.50 -3.73
CA LEU A 169 8.61 13.31 -5.14
C LEU A 169 9.02 14.54 -5.94
N LEU A 170 9.55 14.31 -7.14
CA LEU A 170 9.67 15.34 -8.16
C LEU A 170 8.43 15.26 -9.05
N ALA A 171 7.68 16.34 -9.15
CA ALA A 171 6.57 16.48 -10.10
C ALA A 171 7.12 16.74 -11.51
N ASP A 172 6.41 16.26 -12.52
CA ASP A 172 6.66 16.67 -13.89
C ASP A 172 6.06 18.06 -14.14
N ASP A 173 6.80 18.90 -14.87
CA ASP A 173 6.30 20.21 -15.33
C ASP A 173 5.46 20.04 -16.62
N ARG A 174 5.31 18.80 -17.13
CA ARG A 174 4.56 18.43 -18.35
C ARG A 174 3.03 18.59 -18.24
N ALA A 175 2.58 19.73 -17.73
CA ALA A 175 1.27 20.25 -18.08
C ALA A 175 1.23 20.82 -19.51
N ASP A 176 2.39 21.01 -20.18
CA ASP A 176 2.48 21.76 -21.44
C ASP A 176 2.94 21.00 -22.71
N ASP A 177 3.67 19.88 -22.61
CA ASP A 177 4.35 19.28 -23.79
C ASP A 177 3.44 18.48 -24.76
N ASP A 178 2.17 18.25 -24.43
CA ASP A 178 1.20 17.63 -25.36
C ASP A 178 0.14 18.66 -25.84
N ARG A 179 0.40 19.97 -25.70
CA ARG A 179 -0.50 21.04 -26.19
C ARG A 179 -0.25 21.44 -27.65
N ALA A 180 0.78 20.90 -28.29
CA ALA A 180 1.01 21.04 -29.73
C ALA A 180 0.76 19.69 -30.37
N ASP A 181 -0.46 19.45 -30.85
CA ASP A 181 -0.80 18.58 -31.98
C ASP A 181 -2.34 18.50 -32.09
N ASP A 182 -3.01 19.65 -32.15
CA ASP A 182 -4.36 19.75 -32.71
C ASP A 182 -4.68 21.20 -33.11
N ASP A 183 -3.84 21.80 -33.96
CA ASP A 183 -4.28 22.92 -34.80
C ASP A 183 -3.40 23.02 -36.06
N GLY A 184 -4.00 22.58 -37.17
CA GLY A 184 -3.66 22.75 -38.59
C GLY A 184 -2.23 23.07 -39.04
N ALA A 185 -1.63 22.17 -39.81
CA ALA A 185 -0.72 22.55 -40.89
C ALA A 185 -0.71 21.53 -42.02
N ASP A 186 -0.82 22.08 -43.23
CA ASP A 186 -0.56 21.46 -44.51
C ASP A 186 0.85 20.83 -44.61
N ASP A 187 0.94 19.81 -45.46
CA ASP A 187 2.09 19.36 -46.27
C ASP A 187 3.50 19.81 -45.86
N ALA A 188 4.19 18.98 -45.07
CA ALA A 188 5.64 18.77 -45.18
C ALA A 188 6.02 17.43 -44.51
N GLY A 189 6.52 16.48 -45.31
CA GLY A 189 6.93 15.17 -44.84
C GLY A 189 8.03 15.25 -43.76
N ILE A 190 7.66 14.88 -42.54
CA ILE A 190 8.57 14.52 -41.46
C ILE A 190 8.48 13.00 -41.32
N ASP A 191 9.65 12.33 -41.29
CA ASP A 191 9.80 10.91 -41.02
C ASP A 191 9.39 10.62 -39.56
N ASP A 192 8.09 10.41 -39.34
CA ASP A 192 7.48 9.96 -38.10
C ASP A 192 7.78 8.47 -37.87
N GLY A 193 9.02 8.19 -37.47
CA GLY A 193 9.32 6.93 -36.78
C GLY A 193 8.41 6.82 -35.55
N PRO A 194 7.65 5.73 -35.35
CA PRO A 194 6.65 5.65 -34.30
C PRO A 194 7.30 5.93 -32.95
N ALA A 195 6.75 6.91 -32.21
CA ALA A 195 7.13 7.17 -30.83
C ALA A 195 7.22 5.83 -30.08
N PRO A 196 8.30 5.58 -29.32
CA PRO A 196 8.54 4.27 -28.71
C PRO A 196 7.33 3.89 -27.87
N ALA A 197 6.77 2.71 -28.15
CA ALA A 197 5.57 2.24 -27.48
C ALA A 197 5.80 2.30 -25.95
N PRO A 198 4.92 2.98 -25.19
CA PRO A 198 5.11 3.16 -23.76
C PRO A 198 5.24 1.82 -23.06
N THR A 199 6.35 1.64 -22.33
CA THR A 199 6.63 0.41 -21.57
C THR A 199 5.43 0.03 -20.70
N PRO A 200 4.84 -1.16 -20.86
CA PRO A 200 3.66 -1.55 -20.11
C PRO A 200 3.96 -1.69 -18.61
N LEU A 201 2.98 -1.46 -17.73
CA LEU A 201 3.20 -1.49 -16.26
C LEU A 201 3.67 -2.85 -15.74
N ARG A 202 3.44 -3.93 -16.50
CA ARG A 202 4.02 -5.26 -16.22
C ARG A 202 5.53 -5.32 -16.36
N SER A 203 6.10 -4.46 -17.19
CA SER A 203 7.54 -4.41 -17.49
C SER A 203 8.26 -3.30 -16.73
N ARG A 204 7.53 -2.36 -16.12
CA ARG A 204 8.10 -1.28 -15.29
C ARG A 204 8.59 -1.82 -13.94
N PRO A 205 9.65 -1.25 -13.34
CA PRO A 205 10.09 -1.63 -12.00
C PRO A 205 8.97 -1.40 -10.99
N ARG A 206 8.53 -2.47 -10.33
CA ARG A 206 7.48 -2.41 -9.30
C ARG A 206 8.10 -2.39 -7.91
N LEU A 207 7.61 -1.51 -7.05
CA LEU A 207 7.76 -1.69 -5.61
C LEU A 207 6.96 -2.92 -5.20
N GLY A 208 7.65 -4.00 -4.84
CA GLY A 208 7.03 -5.26 -4.43
C GLY A 208 6.12 -5.11 -3.19
N ALA A 209 5.41 -6.17 -2.81
CA ALA A 209 4.48 -6.16 -1.67
C ALA A 209 5.14 -5.84 -0.30
N ARG A 210 6.48 -5.77 -0.23
CA ARG A 210 7.26 -5.62 0.99
C ARG A 210 7.04 -4.31 1.74
N PHE A 211 6.67 -3.21 1.06
CA PHE A 211 6.53 -1.90 1.70
C PHE A 211 5.65 -1.88 2.96
N GLY A 212 4.58 -2.67 2.99
CA GLY A 212 3.68 -2.75 4.15
C GLY A 212 4.11 -3.74 5.24
N GLY A 213 5.17 -4.51 5.02
CA GLY A 213 5.68 -5.53 5.94
C GLY A 213 7.15 -5.34 6.33
N LEU A 214 7.71 -4.15 6.10
CA LEU A 214 9.04 -3.80 6.58
C LEU A 214 9.01 -3.60 8.10
N ASP A 215 9.99 -4.17 8.78
CA ASP A 215 10.31 -3.81 10.16
C ASP A 215 11.19 -2.56 10.14
N LEU A 216 10.57 -1.40 10.37
CA LEU A 216 11.17 -0.08 10.17
C LEU A 216 11.82 0.51 11.42
N GLY A 217 11.81 -0.19 12.56
CA GLY A 217 12.44 0.27 13.80
C GLY A 217 11.95 1.64 14.28
N ALA A 218 12.54 2.15 15.37
CA ALA A 218 12.37 3.54 15.78
C ALA A 218 13.64 4.33 15.42
N SER A 219 13.48 5.60 15.03
CA SER A 219 14.61 6.49 14.74
C SER A 219 14.74 7.56 15.83
N ALA A 220 15.95 7.72 16.39
CA ALA A 220 16.27 8.84 17.29
C ALA A 220 16.47 10.17 16.54
N ASP A 221 16.74 10.09 15.24
CA ASP A 221 16.92 11.23 14.33
C ASP A 221 15.78 11.22 13.29
N PRO A 222 14.62 11.82 13.59
CA PRO A 222 13.47 11.88 12.70
C PRO A 222 13.75 12.90 11.58
N PRO A 223 13.20 12.70 10.38
CA PRO A 223 13.75 12.76 9.00
C PRO A 223 14.86 13.79 8.62
N ALA A 224 15.64 14.35 9.54
CA ALA A 224 16.57 15.45 9.32
C ALA A 224 17.63 15.13 8.24
N GLY A 225 18.21 13.93 8.27
CA GLY A 225 19.17 13.51 7.25
C GLY A 225 18.59 13.41 5.84
N VAL A 226 17.29 13.12 5.71
CA VAL A 226 16.60 13.14 4.41
C VAL A 226 16.27 14.57 3.99
N LEU A 227 15.81 15.42 4.91
CA LEU A 227 15.51 16.82 4.62
C LEU A 227 16.77 17.59 4.18
N ALA A 228 17.91 17.37 4.83
CA ALA A 228 19.19 18.01 4.46
C ALA A 228 19.62 17.67 3.02
N ARG A 229 19.37 16.44 2.56
CA ARG A 229 19.66 16.04 1.17
C ARG A 229 18.73 16.71 0.16
N LEU A 230 17.52 17.09 0.59
CA LEU A 230 16.55 17.77 -0.25
C LEU A 230 16.81 19.27 -0.38
N ASP A 231 17.69 19.87 0.44
CA ASP A 231 18.02 21.30 0.37
C ASP A 231 18.55 21.71 -1.02
N ALA A 232 19.27 20.83 -1.70
CA ALA A 232 19.76 21.04 -3.06
C ALA A 232 18.68 20.90 -4.16
N VAL A 233 17.51 20.34 -3.84
CA VAL A 233 16.43 20.09 -4.80
C VAL A 233 15.55 21.34 -4.94
N PRO A 234 15.22 21.82 -6.16
CA PRO A 234 14.35 22.98 -6.35
C PRO A 234 12.93 22.76 -5.78
N SER A 235 12.45 23.69 -4.94
CA SER A 235 11.13 23.59 -4.28
C SER A 235 9.95 23.55 -5.25
N ALA A 236 10.05 24.18 -6.42
CA ALA A 236 8.95 24.31 -7.39
C ALA A 236 8.37 22.95 -7.81
N ARG A 237 9.25 21.96 -8.02
CA ARG A 237 8.90 20.61 -8.46
C ARG A 237 8.78 19.62 -7.30
N LEU A 238 9.21 19.99 -6.10
CA LEU A 238 9.25 19.09 -4.96
C LEU A 238 7.87 18.97 -4.31
N ARG A 239 7.43 17.74 -4.04
CA ARG A 239 6.21 17.46 -3.25
C ARG A 239 6.55 16.43 -2.18
N LEU A 240 6.08 16.65 -0.95
CA LEU A 240 6.29 15.72 0.16
C LEU A 240 5.00 14.96 0.46
N LEU A 241 5.07 13.62 0.40
CA LEU A 241 4.03 12.76 0.96
C LEU A 241 4.45 12.34 2.37
N VAL A 242 3.57 12.55 3.35
CA VAL A 242 3.88 12.27 4.76
C VAL A 242 2.83 11.40 5.43
N SER A 243 3.27 10.56 6.37
CA SER A 243 2.42 9.74 7.23
C SER A 243 2.98 9.74 8.64
N GLY A 244 2.13 10.00 9.65
CA GLY A 244 2.53 10.02 11.06
C GLY A 244 2.87 11.41 11.59
N ALA A 245 3.62 11.48 12.70
CA ALA A 245 3.94 12.75 13.37
C ALA A 245 5.04 13.52 12.62
N THR A 246 4.68 14.64 11.99
CA THR A 246 5.51 15.27 10.95
C THR A 246 5.89 16.73 11.20
N ALA A 247 5.76 17.24 12.43
CA ALA A 247 6.01 18.65 12.74
C ALA A 247 7.38 19.19 12.22
N PRO A 248 8.51 18.47 12.34
CA PRO A 248 9.78 18.92 11.75
C PRO A 248 9.75 19.01 10.22
N VAL A 249 9.04 18.10 9.56
CA VAL A 249 8.89 18.06 8.09
C VAL A 249 8.02 19.22 7.62
N GLU A 250 6.91 19.46 8.31
CA GLU A 250 6.00 20.57 8.03
C GLU A 250 6.71 21.91 8.21
N HIS A 251 7.53 22.05 9.25
CA HIS A 251 8.33 23.25 9.47
C HIS A 251 9.36 23.48 8.36
N TRP A 252 10.15 22.46 8.00
CA TRP A 252 11.11 22.55 6.89
C TRP A 252 10.42 22.89 5.56
N ALA A 253 9.29 22.24 5.29
CA ALA A 253 8.54 22.45 4.05
C ALA A 253 7.95 23.87 3.97
N ALA A 254 7.44 24.40 5.09
CA ALA A 254 6.91 25.76 5.16
C ALA A 254 8.00 26.80 4.86
N LEU A 255 9.22 26.63 5.40
CA LEU A 255 10.34 27.52 5.12
C LEU A 255 10.74 27.55 3.63
N ARG A 256 10.55 26.43 2.93
CA ARG A 256 10.93 26.29 1.51
C ARG A 256 9.77 26.46 0.53
N GLY A 257 8.54 26.69 1.02
CA GLY A 257 7.33 26.75 0.19
C GLY A 257 7.00 25.42 -0.49
N VAL A 258 7.38 24.28 0.09
CA VAL A 258 7.17 22.95 -0.48
C VAL A 258 5.81 22.40 -0.04
N PRO A 259 4.92 21.99 -0.95
CA PRO A 259 3.65 21.38 -0.57
C PRO A 259 3.83 20.04 0.14
N VAL A 260 3.15 19.90 1.29
CA VAL A 260 3.07 18.68 2.09
C VAL A 260 1.70 18.06 1.93
N HIS A 261 1.67 16.74 1.69
CA HIS A 261 0.48 15.97 1.43
C HIS A 261 0.41 14.78 2.40
N ALA A 262 -0.48 14.85 3.38
CA ALA A 262 -0.61 13.83 4.41
C ALA A 262 -1.49 12.65 3.94
N THR A 263 -1.09 11.42 4.27
CA THR A 263 -1.91 10.21 4.15
C THR A 263 -2.63 9.92 5.46
N ALA A 264 -3.81 9.29 5.44
CA ALA A 264 -4.43 8.83 6.69
C ALA A 264 -3.63 7.65 7.30
N GLY A 265 -3.56 7.59 8.63
CA GLY A 265 -2.61 6.72 9.35
C GLY A 265 -2.88 5.22 9.22
N GLY A 266 -1.79 4.42 9.28
CA GLY A 266 -1.83 2.96 9.37
C GLY A 266 -1.94 2.25 8.01
N VAL A 267 -0.81 1.77 7.46
CA VAL A 267 -0.71 0.92 6.25
C VAL A 267 -1.26 1.51 4.94
N GLU A 268 -1.84 2.72 4.95
CA GLU A 268 -2.21 3.42 3.72
C GLU A 268 -1.00 4.02 2.99
N TRP A 269 0.03 4.48 3.70
CA TRP A 269 1.22 5.10 3.08
C TRP A 269 1.93 4.14 2.10
N ALA A 270 2.11 2.87 2.46
CA ALA A 270 2.73 1.84 1.61
C ALA A 270 1.93 1.58 0.32
N ARG A 271 0.61 1.83 0.35
CA ARG A 271 -0.24 1.77 -0.84
C ARG A 271 -0.04 3.03 -1.70
N PHE A 272 -0.01 4.22 -1.10
CA PHE A 272 0.26 5.47 -1.82
C PHE A 272 1.63 5.47 -2.49
N VAL A 273 2.69 5.02 -1.80
CA VAL A 273 4.04 4.91 -2.39
C VAL A 273 4.03 3.98 -3.60
N ARG A 274 3.29 2.86 -3.55
CA ARG A 274 3.16 1.95 -4.70
C ARG A 274 2.51 2.65 -5.89
N VAL A 275 1.47 3.45 -5.66
CA VAL A 275 0.85 4.22 -6.74
C VAL A 275 1.79 5.29 -7.27
N ALA A 276 2.44 6.04 -6.39
CA ALA A 276 3.41 7.06 -6.78
C ALA A 276 4.58 6.46 -7.57
N ALA A 277 5.00 5.24 -7.25
CA ALA A 277 6.08 4.54 -7.96
C ALA A 277 5.65 4.08 -9.35
N VAL A 278 4.41 3.61 -9.46
CA VAL A 278 3.79 3.26 -10.74
C VAL A 278 3.69 4.48 -11.65
N LEU A 279 3.31 5.63 -11.09
CA LEU A 279 3.25 6.91 -11.79
C LEU A 279 4.65 7.39 -12.20
N ALA A 280 5.60 7.44 -11.27
CA ALA A 280 6.99 7.84 -11.54
C ALA A 280 7.66 6.95 -12.58
N GLY A 281 7.50 5.62 -12.48
CA GLY A 281 8.05 4.66 -13.43
C GLY A 281 7.49 4.78 -14.86
N ALA A 282 6.56 5.70 -15.12
CA ALA A 282 6.11 6.04 -16.47
C ALA A 282 7.12 6.87 -17.27
N THR A 283 8.05 7.56 -16.61
CA THR A 283 9.12 8.33 -17.25
C THR A 283 10.44 7.57 -17.19
N ALA A 284 11.39 7.91 -18.06
CA ALA A 284 12.73 7.29 -18.04
C ALA A 284 13.48 7.59 -16.74
N ASP A 285 13.50 8.86 -16.32
CA ASP A 285 14.14 9.30 -15.07
C ASP A 285 13.46 8.72 -13.83
N GLY A 286 12.13 8.61 -13.86
CA GLY A 286 11.37 8.00 -12.80
C GLY A 286 11.59 6.50 -12.69
N ALA A 287 11.73 5.79 -13.81
CA ALA A 287 12.04 4.36 -13.80
C ALA A 287 13.37 4.04 -13.10
N ALA A 288 14.41 4.88 -13.31
CA ALA A 288 15.68 4.75 -12.62
C ALA A 288 15.53 4.95 -11.10
N SER A 289 14.90 6.04 -10.67
CA SER A 289 14.67 6.31 -9.25
C SER A 289 13.84 5.24 -8.54
N VAL A 290 12.83 4.68 -9.23
CA VAL A 290 11.99 3.60 -8.71
C VAL A 290 12.77 2.29 -8.59
N ALA A 291 13.65 1.99 -9.55
CA ALA A 291 14.51 0.80 -9.49
C ALA A 291 15.52 0.89 -8.33
N ASP A 292 16.10 2.06 -8.12
CA ASP A 292 17.02 2.31 -7.00
C ASP A 292 16.31 2.22 -5.64
N LEU A 293 15.13 2.83 -5.51
CA LEU A 293 14.35 2.70 -4.29
C LEU A 293 13.96 1.25 -4.02
N ARG A 294 13.57 0.50 -5.06
CA ARG A 294 13.26 -0.92 -4.92
C ARG A 294 14.46 -1.69 -4.37
N ARG A 295 15.68 -1.41 -4.84
CA ARG A 295 16.90 -2.02 -4.35
C ARG A 295 17.10 -1.71 -2.86
N ALA A 296 17.00 -0.45 -2.46
CA ALA A 296 17.10 -0.04 -1.06
C ALA A 296 16.08 -0.74 -0.13
N VAL A 297 14.86 -0.97 -0.63
CA VAL A 297 13.81 -1.69 0.11
C VAL A 297 14.08 -3.20 0.20
N LEU A 298 14.72 -3.78 -0.80
CA LEU A 298 15.12 -5.18 -0.78
C LEU A 298 16.29 -5.42 0.17
N ASP A 299 17.21 -4.45 0.24
CA ASP A 299 18.42 -4.49 1.08
C ASP A 299 18.17 -3.94 2.50
N HIS A 300 16.91 -3.60 2.82
CA HIS A 300 16.54 -3.02 4.11
C HIS A 300 16.87 -3.97 5.28
N VAL A 301 17.52 -3.42 6.30
CA VAL A 301 17.85 -4.14 7.53
C VAL A 301 16.66 -4.08 8.50
N PRO A 302 16.07 -5.23 8.90
CA PRO A 302 14.96 -5.25 9.86
C PRO A 302 15.30 -4.54 11.17
N GLY A 303 14.37 -3.75 11.68
CA GLY A 303 14.52 -3.02 12.95
C GLY A 303 15.28 -1.70 12.84
N ALA A 304 15.75 -1.33 11.66
CA ALA A 304 16.33 -0.02 11.37
C ALA A 304 15.34 0.85 10.56
N PRO A 305 15.45 2.19 10.63
CA PRO A 305 14.70 3.09 9.75
C PRO A 305 15.16 2.95 8.29
N LEU A 306 14.22 2.92 7.36
CA LEU A 306 14.50 2.93 5.93
C LEU A 306 14.85 4.36 5.50
N ARG A 307 16.10 4.59 5.07
CA ARG A 307 16.59 5.89 4.60
C ARG A 307 17.17 5.72 3.20
N TRP A 308 16.68 6.50 2.25
CA TRP A 308 17.11 6.45 0.86
C TRP A 308 16.99 7.82 0.18
N SER A 309 17.87 8.09 -0.78
CA SER A 309 17.83 9.28 -1.63
C SER A 309 18.38 8.94 -3.01
N HIS A 310 17.71 9.40 -4.06
CA HIS A 310 18.17 9.28 -5.44
C HIS A 310 19.04 10.48 -5.82
N GLY A 311 20.07 10.27 -6.65
CA GLY A 311 20.92 11.35 -7.16
C GLY A 311 21.84 12.03 -6.14
N ALA A 312 21.83 11.63 -4.86
CA ALA A 312 22.80 12.09 -3.87
C ALA A 312 24.12 11.33 -4.07
N GLY A 313 24.91 11.75 -5.06
CA GLY A 313 26.18 11.12 -5.41
C GLY A 313 26.73 11.54 -6.78
N LYS A 314 26.94 12.83 -6.98
CA LYS A 314 28.18 13.35 -7.56
C LYS A 314 28.51 14.70 -6.95
#